data_AF-A0A959G057-F1
#
_entry.id   AF-A0A959G057-F1
#
_cell.length_a   1.000
_cell.length_b   1.000
_cell.length_c   1.000
_cell.angle_alpha   90.00
_cell.angle_beta   90.00
_cell.angle_gamma   90.00
#
_symmetry.space_group_name_H-M   'P 1'
#
loop_
_entity.id
_entity.type
_entity.pdbx_description
1 polymer ?
#
loop_
_entity_poly.entity_id
_entity_poly.type
_entity_poly.pdbx_seq_one_letter_code
_entity_poly.pdbx_strand_id
1 'polypeptide(L)'
;MNKNQRKYQLIEKIIGIQDEQLLIRLEAFVHVMQRSDEGAALLRPLRPDLQLTDLVREQKYEGLDPEQFKYVVEHIGIQEKIEDLLEQL
;
A
#
# COMPACT_ATOMS: atom_id res chain seq x y z
N MET A 1 1.18 34.21 2.07
CA MET A 1 0.62 33.45 0.94
C MET A 1 0.21 32.06 1.44
N ASN A 2 -1.07 31.68 1.29
CA ASN A 2 -1.59 30.43 1.85
C ASN A 2 -1.02 29.20 1.10
N LYS A 3 -0.70 28.11 1.81
CA LYS A 3 -0.19 26.85 1.23
C LYS A 3 -1.11 26.32 0.13
N ASN A 4 -2.42 26.46 0.29
CA ASN A 4 -3.40 26.02 -0.72
C ASN A 4 -3.34 26.90 -1.97
N GLN A 5 -3.25 28.21 -1.81
CA GLN A 5 -3.12 29.15 -2.93
C GLN A 5 -1.85 28.90 -3.76
N ARG A 6 -0.73 28.54 -3.12
CA ARG A 6 0.51 28.16 -3.81
C ARG A 6 0.37 26.86 -4.60
N LYS A 7 -0.40 25.89 -4.10
CA LYS A 7 -0.67 24.63 -4.81
C LYS A 7 -1.51 24.86 -6.06
N TYR A 8 -2.57 25.66 -5.97
CA TYR A 8 -3.42 25.96 -7.13
C TYR A 8 -2.63 26.64 -8.26
N GLN A 9 -1.76 27.59 -7.93
CA GLN A 9 -0.90 28.23 -8.93
C GLN A 9 0.12 27.28 -9.57
N LEU A 10 0.59 26.25 -8.84
CA LEU A 10 1.47 25.23 -9.41
C LEU A 10 0.70 24.32 -10.36
N ILE A 11 -0.53 23.94 -10.02
CA ILE A 11 -1.40 23.13 -10.88
C ILE A 11 -1.69 23.86 -12.19
N GLU A 12 -2.06 25.15 -12.14
CA GLU A 12 -2.30 25.96 -13.34
C GLU A 12 -1.08 25.99 -14.28
N LYS A 13 0.13 26.10 -13.71
CA LYS A 13 1.38 26.08 -14.50
C LYS A 13 1.67 24.72 -15.11
N ILE A 14 1.35 23.63 -14.41
CA ILE A 14 1.53 22.26 -14.90
C ILE A 14 0.54 21.95 -16.03
N ILE A 15 -0.72 22.39 -15.91
CA ILE A 15 -1.75 22.21 -16.95
C ILE A 15 -1.33 22.89 -18.27
N GLY A 16 -0.58 23.99 -18.19
CA GLY A 16 -0.07 24.71 -19.37
C GLY A 16 1.10 24.03 -20.09
N ILE A 17 1.67 22.94 -19.56
CA ILE A 17 2.81 22.25 -20.18
C ILE A 17 2.29 21.35 -21.31
N GLN A 18 2.72 21.63 -22.54
CA GLN A 18 2.37 20.84 -23.72
C GLN A 18 3.46 19.82 -24.10
N ASP A 19 4.66 19.98 -23.55
CA ASP A 19 5.80 19.08 -23.80
C ASP A 19 5.80 17.93 -22.79
N GLU A 20 5.54 16.72 -23.31
CA GLU A 20 5.49 15.48 -22.53
C GLU A 20 6.84 15.15 -21.88
N GLN A 21 7.97 15.50 -22.50
CA GLN A 21 9.30 15.27 -21.92
C GLN A 21 9.54 16.16 -20.69
N LEU A 22 8.96 17.36 -20.66
CA LEU A 22 9.00 18.23 -19.49
C LEU A 22 8.11 17.73 -18.35
N LEU A 23 6.95 17.14 -18.67
CA LEU A 23 6.08 16.51 -17.66
C LEU A 23 6.78 15.32 -16.99
N ILE A 24 7.39 14.43 -17.78
CA ILE A 24 8.12 13.26 -17.26
C ILE A 24 9.25 13.67 -16.31
N ARG A 25 10.02 14.71 -16.67
CA ARG A 25 11.10 15.24 -15.82
C ARG A 25 10.57 15.86 -14.53
N LEU A 26 9.44 16.55 -14.60
CA LEU A 26 8.79 17.18 -13.44
C LEU A 26 8.24 16.13 -12.48
N GLU A 27 7.62 15.06 -13.00
CA GLU A 27 7.16 13.91 -12.21
C GLU A 27 8.33 13.23 -11.50
N ALA A 28 9.42 12.95 -12.22
CA ALA A 28 10.62 12.36 -11.64
C ALA A 28 11.22 13.25 -10.53
N PHE A 29 11.25 14.57 -10.74
CA PHE A 29 11.73 15.52 -9.74
C PHE A 29 10.87 15.54 -8.48
N VAL A 30 9.53 15.59 -8.62
CA VAL A 30 8.61 15.53 -7.48
C VAL A 30 8.77 14.21 -6.73
N HIS A 31 8.95 13.10 -7.45
CA HIS A 31 9.16 11.78 -6.85
C HIS A 31 10.47 11.67 -6.07
N VAL A 32 11.56 12.26 -6.59
CA VAL A 32 12.85 12.30 -5.87
C VAL A 32 12.73 13.18 -4.62
N MET A 33 12.10 14.35 -4.73
CA MET A 33 11.89 15.26 -3.59
C MET A 33 10.99 14.67 -2.50
N GLN A 34 10.03 13.80 -2.87
CA GLN A 34 9.24 13.03 -1.91
C GLN A 34 10.06 11.95 -1.20
N ARG A 35 11.10 11.41 -1.87
CA ARG A 35 11.97 10.36 -1.33
C ARG A 35 13.14 10.89 -0.50
N SER A 36 13.54 12.15 -0.69
CA SER A 36 14.90 12.57 -0.32
C SER A 36 15.14 13.04 1.11
N ASP A 37 14.17 13.29 2.01
CA ASP A 37 14.57 13.76 3.36
C ASP A 37 13.87 13.21 4.61
N GLU A 38 12.73 12.50 4.54
CA GLU A 38 12.17 11.85 5.75
C GLU A 38 11.61 10.44 5.51
N GLY A 39 11.25 10.09 4.26
CA GLY A 39 10.64 8.79 3.94
C GLY A 39 11.62 7.63 3.71
N ALA A 40 12.85 7.89 3.30
CA ALA A 40 13.81 6.83 2.95
C ALA A 40 14.38 6.07 4.16
N ALA A 41 14.41 6.69 5.35
CA ALA A 41 14.82 6.01 6.59
C ALA A 41 13.75 5.05 7.13
N LEU A 42 12.48 5.32 6.82
CA LEU A 42 11.32 4.50 7.22
C LEU A 42 11.04 3.32 6.27
N LEU A 43 11.61 3.36 5.07
CA LEU A 43 11.39 2.39 3.99
C LEU A 43 12.59 1.44 3.77
N ARG A 44 13.59 1.46 4.66
CA ARG A 44 14.55 0.34 4.67
C ARG A 44 13.80 -0.91 5.13
N PRO A 45 13.79 -1.99 4.33
CA PRO A 45 13.28 -3.26 4.85
C PRO A 45 14.17 -3.62 6.05
N LEU A 46 13.58 -3.86 7.23
CA LEU A 46 14.33 -4.21 8.44
C LEU A 46 15.17 -5.49 8.24
N ARG A 47 14.82 -6.32 7.26
CA ARG A 47 15.61 -7.47 6.82
C ARG A 47 15.66 -7.56 5.29
N PRO A 48 16.84 -7.85 4.71
CA PRO A 48 16.99 -7.98 3.27
C PRO A 48 16.27 -9.21 2.70
N ASP A 49 16.13 -10.29 3.48
CA ASP A 49 15.38 -11.49 3.10
C ASP A 49 14.46 -11.91 4.26
N LEU A 50 13.17 -12.09 3.95
CA LEU A 50 12.16 -12.54 4.91
C LEU A 50 11.58 -13.86 4.39
N GLN A 51 11.95 -14.96 5.02
CA GLN A 51 11.42 -16.28 4.67
C GLN A 51 10.11 -16.54 5.41
N LEU A 52 9.19 -17.27 4.78
CA LEU A 52 7.88 -17.59 5.38
C LEU A 52 8.01 -18.30 6.73
N THR A 53 9.05 -19.12 6.90
CA THR A 53 9.38 -19.81 8.15
C THR A 53 9.71 -18.85 9.29
N ASP A 54 10.32 -17.70 8.99
CA ASP A 54 10.68 -16.70 9.99
C ASP A 54 9.43 -15.94 10.45
N LEU A 55 8.50 -15.66 9.53
CA LEU A 55 7.21 -15.05 9.83
C LEU A 55 6.35 -15.92 10.75
N VAL A 56 6.24 -17.21 10.46
CA VAL A 56 5.44 -18.15 11.26
C VAL A 56 5.99 -18.27 12.69
N ARG A 57 7.33 -18.30 12.83
CA ARG A 57 8.00 -18.36 14.12
C ARG A 57 7.80 -17.08 14.94
N GLU A 58 7.88 -15.92 14.31
CA GLU A 58 7.74 -14.62 14.98
C GLU A 58 6.30 -14.33 15.41
N GLN A 59 5.32 -14.72 14.60
CA GLN A 59 3.91 -14.50 14.89
C GLN A 59 3.31 -15.51 15.87
N LYS A 60 4.09 -16.52 16.31
CA LYS A 60 3.60 -17.67 17.08
C LYS A 60 2.28 -18.21 16.51
N TYR A 61 2.22 -18.29 15.19
CA TYR A 61 1.00 -18.69 14.51
C TYR A 61 0.85 -20.21 14.65
N GLU A 62 -0.09 -20.66 15.48
CA GLU A 62 -0.34 -22.09 15.73
C GLU A 62 -1.17 -22.76 14.61
N GLY A 63 -1.55 -22.00 13.58
CA GLY A 63 -2.46 -22.48 12.53
C GLY A 63 -3.89 -22.61 13.04
N LEU A 64 -4.84 -22.65 12.10
CA LEU A 64 -6.19 -23.13 12.38
C LEU A 64 -6.19 -24.64 12.16
N ASP A 65 -6.61 -25.42 13.16
CA ASP A 65 -6.85 -26.84 12.96
C ASP A 65 -7.91 -27.02 11.86
N PRO A 66 -7.57 -27.65 10.72
CA PRO A 66 -8.49 -27.78 9.58
C PRO A 66 -9.82 -28.44 9.96
N GLU A 67 -9.82 -29.33 10.94
CA GLU A 67 -11.02 -30.02 11.43
C GLU A 67 -11.93 -29.03 12.19
N GLN A 68 -11.35 -28.24 13.10
CA GLN A 68 -12.10 -27.19 13.82
C GLN A 68 -12.58 -26.09 12.87
N PHE A 69 -11.75 -25.69 11.90
CA PHE A 69 -12.14 -24.68 10.91
C PHE A 69 -13.34 -25.16 10.08
N LYS A 70 -13.31 -26.40 9.58
CA LYS A 70 -14.44 -26.97 8.83
C LYS A 70 -15.69 -27.07 9.68
N TYR A 71 -15.58 -27.54 10.93
CA TYR A 71 -16.71 -27.58 11.86
C TYR A 71 -17.35 -26.20 12.00
N VAL A 72 -16.53 -25.16 12.22
CA VAL A 72 -16.98 -23.79 12.36
C VAL A 72 -17.63 -23.27 11.07
N VAL A 73 -17.03 -23.51 9.90
CA VAL A 73 -17.60 -23.09 8.60
C VAL A 73 -18.96 -23.74 8.33
N GLU A 74 -19.09 -25.03 8.60
CA GLU A 74 -20.35 -25.77 8.39
C GLU A 74 -21.46 -25.29 9.34
N HIS A 75 -21.12 -24.80 10.53
CA HIS A 75 -22.10 -24.40 11.55
C HIS A 75 -22.36 -22.89 11.62
N ILE A 76 -21.46 -22.03 11.11
CA ILE A 76 -21.66 -20.58 11.10
C ILE A 76 -22.72 -20.15 10.05
N GLY A 77 -23.15 -21.04 9.17
CA GLY A 77 -24.29 -20.77 8.28
C GLY A 77 -24.02 -19.60 7.32
N ILE A 78 -22.77 -19.45 6.88
CA ILE A 78 -22.39 -18.47 5.87
C ILE A 78 -22.98 -18.94 4.53
N GLN A 79 -24.04 -18.27 4.08
CA GLN A 79 -24.73 -18.57 2.83
C GLN A 79 -24.21 -17.75 1.64
N GLU A 80 -23.40 -16.73 1.93
CA GLU A 80 -22.84 -15.83 0.94
C GLU A 80 -21.59 -16.44 0.32
N LYS A 81 -21.37 -16.15 -0.97
CA LYS A 81 -20.17 -16.64 -1.64
C LYS A 81 -18.94 -15.94 -1.08
N ILE A 82 -17.83 -16.67 -1.03
CA ILE A 82 -16.60 -16.12 -0.46
C ILE A 82 -16.09 -14.92 -1.25
N GLU A 83 -16.35 -14.88 -2.56
CA GLU A 83 -16.03 -13.75 -3.42
C GLU A 83 -16.78 -12.48 -2.98
N ASP A 84 -18.06 -12.60 -2.63
CA ASP A 84 -18.89 -11.47 -2.20
C ASP A 84 -18.42 -10.89 -0.84
N LEU A 85 -17.93 -11.75 0.05
CA LEU A 85 -17.36 -11.34 1.34
C LEU A 85 -16.02 -10.61 1.18
N LEU A 86 -15.21 -11.04 0.21
CA LEU A 86 -13.89 -10.45 -0.03
C LEU A 86 -13.98 -9.06 -0.68
N GLU A 87 -15.06 -8.75 -1.40
CA GLU A 87 -15.30 -7.42 -1.97
C GLU A 87 -15.66 -6.35 -0.92
N GLN A 88 -15.98 -6.75 0.33
CA GLN A 88 -16.35 -5.84 1.41
C GLN A 88 -15.16 -5.36 2.28
N LEU A 89 -13.95 -5.85 2.02
CA LEU A 89 -12.70 -5.50 2.70
C LEU A 89 -11.91 -4.43 1.93
#